data_AF-A0A9D9EX34-F1
#
_entry.id   AF-A0A9D9EX34-F1
#
_cell.length_a   1.000
_cell.length_b   1.000
_cell.length_c   1.000
_cell.angle_alpha   90.00
_cell.angle_beta   90.00
_cell.angle_gamma   90.00
#
_symmetry.space_group_name_H-M   'P 1'
#
loop_
_entity.id
_entity.type
_entity.pdbx_description
1 polymer ?
#
loop_
_entity_poly.entity_id
_entity_poly.type
_entity_poly.pdbx_seq_one_letter_code
_entity_poly.pdbx_strand_id
1 'polypeptide(L)'
;MIVRLPGDLDKRIREHAAAGYPDEACGLLSGIRKGDTVKVTGVHESHNITDRDPKTGFEIDPKLRFDLMRALEERADGTEIIGHYHSHPDHPAEPSATDLSMTYETEFIWLICAVTADGETELNAFKPLEDRSRFDRLALEIGQRLE
;
A
#
# COMPACT_ATOMS: atom_id res chain seq x y z
N MET A 1 -12.83 9.88 3.32
CA MET A 1 -11.41 9.72 3.69
C MET A 1 -10.50 10.14 2.55
N ILE A 2 -9.46 10.92 2.90
CA ILE A 2 -8.42 11.41 1.98
C ILE A 2 -7.08 10.80 2.38
N VAL A 3 -6.35 10.26 1.41
CA VAL A 3 -4.97 9.77 1.59
C VAL A 3 -4.02 10.81 0.99
N ARG A 4 -3.16 11.39 1.83
CA ARG A 4 -2.11 12.31 1.42
C ARG A 4 -0.79 11.57 1.30
N LEU A 5 -0.28 11.50 0.08
CA LEU A 5 0.95 10.79 -0.26
C LEU A 5 2.00 11.81 -0.74
N PRO A 6 3.12 11.98 -0.01
CA PRO A 6 4.25 12.77 -0.49
C PRO A 6 4.75 12.24 -1.85
N GLY A 7 5.08 13.14 -2.78
CA GLY A 7 5.51 12.78 -4.14
C GLY A 7 6.77 11.91 -4.19
N ASP A 8 7.67 12.04 -3.21
CA ASP A 8 8.84 11.16 -3.09
C ASP A 8 8.43 9.72 -2.71
N LEU A 9 7.41 9.55 -1.88
CA LEU A 9 6.88 8.24 -1.48
C LEU A 9 6.05 7.60 -2.60
N ASP A 10 5.25 8.39 -3.33
CA ASP A 10 4.58 7.95 -4.56
C ASP A 10 5.59 7.41 -5.58
N LYS A 11 6.65 8.17 -5.85
CA LYS A 11 7.72 7.76 -6.76
C LYS A 11 8.37 6.44 -6.31
N ARG A 12 8.65 6.27 -5.02
CA ARG A 12 9.20 5.02 -4.48
C ARG A 12 8.28 3.81 -4.68
N ILE A 13 6.97 3.97 -4.50
CA ILE A 13 6.00 2.89 -4.75
C ILE A 13 6.04 2.48 -6.23
N ARG A 14 5.99 3.46 -7.13
CA ARG A 14 5.98 3.22 -8.59
C ARG A 14 7.28 2.60 -9.08
N GLU A 15 8.41 3.08 -8.57
CA GLU A 15 9.73 2.51 -8.90
C GLU A 15 9.86 1.07 -8.40
N HIS A 16 9.35 0.77 -7.20
CA HIS A 16 9.33 -0.61 -6.69
C HIS A 16 8.41 -1.50 -7.53
N ALA A 17 7.22 -1.03 -7.92
CA ALA A 17 6.31 -1.76 -8.80
C ALA A 17 6.96 -2.08 -10.17
N ALA A 18 7.61 -1.09 -10.80
CA ALA A 18 8.31 -1.27 -12.07
C ALA A 18 9.50 -2.23 -11.94
N ALA A 19 10.26 -2.17 -10.85
CA ALA A 19 11.39 -3.05 -10.60
C ALA A 19 10.96 -4.49 -10.25
N GLY A 20 9.77 -4.67 -9.66
CA GLY A 20 9.21 -5.97 -9.31
C GLY A 20 8.58 -6.73 -10.47
N TYR A 21 8.24 -6.04 -11.57
CA TYR A 21 7.64 -6.66 -12.76
C TYR A 21 8.50 -7.84 -13.27
N PRO A 22 7.90 -9.00 -13.63
CA PRO A 22 6.47 -9.27 -13.81
C PRO A 22 5.73 -9.75 -12.55
N ASP A 23 6.38 -9.76 -11.39
CA ASP A 23 5.76 -10.18 -10.13
C ASP A 23 5.12 -8.99 -9.40
N GLU A 24 4.19 -9.26 -8.49
CA GLU A 24 3.65 -8.25 -7.59
C GLU A 24 4.72 -7.79 -6.61
N ALA A 25 5.05 -6.50 -6.64
CA ALA A 25 5.78 -5.82 -5.59
C ALA A 25 4.82 -5.48 -4.44
N CYS A 26 5.28 -5.53 -3.19
CA CYS A 26 4.44 -5.17 -2.04
C CYS A 26 5.22 -4.49 -0.91
N GLY A 27 4.51 -3.89 0.03
CA GLY A 27 5.14 -3.28 1.19
C GLY A 27 4.17 -2.58 2.14
N LEU A 28 4.69 -2.08 3.25
CA LEU A 28 3.91 -1.43 4.30
C LEU A 28 3.94 0.09 4.19
N LEU A 29 2.87 0.71 4.67
CA LEU A 29 2.71 2.15 4.76
C LEU A 29 2.69 2.54 6.23
N SER A 30 3.55 3.48 6.62
CA SER A 30 3.48 4.14 7.92
C SER A 30 2.96 5.56 7.77
N GLY A 31 2.21 6.04 8.75
CA GLY A 31 1.61 7.37 8.68
C GLY A 31 0.86 7.76 9.93
N ILE A 32 0.16 8.89 9.83
CA ILE A 32 -0.63 9.46 10.92
C ILE A 32 -2.07 9.64 10.43
N ARG A 33 -3.03 9.17 11.22
CA ARG A 33 -4.47 9.38 11.00
C ARG A 33 -4.93 10.62 11.78
N LYS A 34 -5.60 11.56 11.11
CA LYS A 34 -6.22 12.75 11.73
C LYS A 34 -7.60 12.98 11.13
N GLY A 35 -8.63 12.62 11.88
CA GLY A 35 -10.02 12.69 11.41
C GLY A 35 -10.21 11.85 10.15
N ASP A 36 -10.73 12.46 9.08
CA ASP A 36 -10.97 11.80 7.79
C ASP A 36 -9.74 11.85 6.83
N THR A 37 -8.56 12.23 7.34
CA THR A 37 -7.32 12.29 6.54
C THR A 37 -6.26 11.36 7.08
N VAL A 38 -5.59 10.64 6.18
CA VAL A 38 -4.42 9.81 6.46
C VAL A 38 -3.21 10.42 5.75
N LYS A 39 -2.18 10.81 6.51
CA LYS A 39 -0.91 11.30 5.94
C LYS A 39 0.11 10.16 5.95
N VAL A 40 0.54 9.73 4.78
CA VAL A 40 1.64 8.75 4.66
C VAL A 40 2.95 9.46 4.99
N THR A 41 3.73 8.87 5.90
CA THR A 41 5.04 9.38 6.34
C THR A 41 6.19 8.44 5.99
N GLY A 42 5.89 7.19 5.61
CA GLY A 42 6.90 6.23 5.18
C GLY A 42 6.34 5.11 4.30
N VAL A 43 7.19 4.63 3.40
CA VAL A 43 6.98 3.46 2.54
C VAL A 43 8.11 2.48 2.83
N HIS A 44 7.74 1.24 3.12
CA HIS A 44 8.64 0.17 3.54
C HIS A 44 8.46 -1.02 2.59
N GLU A 45 9.39 -1.15 1.64
CA GLU A 45 9.38 -2.20 0.63
C GLU A 45 9.57 -3.58 1.29
N SER A 46 8.76 -4.55 0.86
CA SER A 46 8.85 -5.95 1.28
C SER A 46 9.28 -6.79 0.10
N HIS A 47 10.05 -7.84 0.38
CA HIS A 47 10.08 -8.98 -0.54
C HIS A 47 8.70 -9.62 -0.58
N ASN A 48 8.23 -9.99 -1.77
CA ASN A 48 7.03 -10.80 -1.91
C ASN A 48 7.39 -12.26 -1.55
N ILE A 49 6.89 -12.73 -0.40
CA ILE A 49 7.17 -14.07 0.10
C ILE A 49 6.01 -15.04 -0.13
N THR A 50 5.09 -14.74 -1.04
CA THR A 50 3.90 -15.56 -1.25
C THR A 50 4.27 -16.97 -1.70
N ASP A 51 3.55 -17.97 -1.17
CA ASP A 51 3.60 -19.36 -1.66
C ASP A 51 2.70 -19.58 -2.90
N ARG A 52 2.02 -18.54 -3.38
CA ARG A 52 1.16 -18.56 -4.59
C ARG A 52 1.94 -18.11 -5.82
N ASP A 53 1.25 -17.95 -6.96
CA ASP A 53 1.83 -17.32 -8.14
C ASP A 53 2.14 -15.85 -7.82
N PRO A 54 3.43 -15.43 -7.78
CA PRO A 54 3.82 -14.09 -7.40
C PRO A 54 3.37 -13.02 -8.40
N LYS A 55 2.91 -13.40 -9.61
CA LYS A 55 2.35 -12.46 -10.59
C LYS A 55 0.93 -12.00 -10.29
N THR A 56 0.23 -12.71 -9.40
CA THR A 56 -1.18 -12.48 -9.07
C THR A 56 -1.46 -12.59 -7.57
N GLY A 57 -0.39 -12.51 -6.78
CA GLY A 57 -0.50 -12.57 -5.34
C GLY A 57 0.75 -12.07 -4.66
N PHE A 58 0.54 -11.50 -3.48
CA PHE A 58 1.60 -11.04 -2.62
C PHE A 58 1.43 -11.56 -1.19
N GLU A 59 2.55 -11.59 -0.48
CA GLU A 59 2.60 -11.72 0.97
C GLU A 59 3.74 -10.85 1.50
N ILE A 60 3.42 -10.00 2.47
CA ILE A 60 4.39 -9.09 3.12
C ILE A 60 5.15 -9.88 4.16
N ASP A 61 6.48 -9.71 4.19
CA ASP A 61 7.35 -10.33 5.18
C ASP A 61 6.90 -9.95 6.62
N PRO A 62 6.46 -10.93 7.44
CA PRO A 62 6.08 -10.68 8.83
C PRO A 62 7.21 -10.05 9.64
N LYS A 63 8.47 -10.36 9.32
CA LYS A 63 9.63 -9.77 9.99
C LYS A 63 9.70 -8.26 9.75
N LEU A 64 9.47 -7.80 8.51
CA LEU A 64 9.39 -6.39 8.19
C LEU A 64 8.32 -5.70 9.03
N ARG A 65 7.14 -6.33 9.14
CA ARG A 65 6.03 -5.80 9.95
C ARG A 65 6.42 -5.65 11.41
N PHE A 66 6.97 -6.70 12.03
CA PHE A 66 7.39 -6.66 13.44
C PHE A 66 8.48 -5.62 13.70
N ASP A 67 9.49 -5.57 12.85
CA ASP A 67 10.60 -4.61 13.00
C ASP A 67 10.09 -3.17 12.83
N LEU A 68 9.17 -2.92 11.89
CA LEU A 68 8.55 -1.61 11.69
C LEU A 68 7.67 -1.21 12.88
N MET A 69 6.84 -2.11 13.41
CA MET A 69 6.01 -1.82 14.58
C MET A 69 6.86 -1.34 15.76
N ARG A 70 7.94 -2.06 16.07
CA ARG A 70 8.88 -1.68 17.14
C ARG A 70 9.51 -0.31 16.90
N ALA A 71 10.00 -0.09 15.68
CA ALA A 71 10.65 1.18 15.32
C ALA A 71 9.70 2.39 15.35
N LEU A 72 8.40 2.18 15.12
CA LEU A 72 7.39 3.23 15.22
C LEU A 72 6.98 3.51 16.67
N GLU A 73 6.84 2.48 17.50
CA GLU A 73 6.58 2.61 18.94
C GLU A 73 7.69 3.44 19.63
N GLU A 74 8.95 3.22 19.26
CA GLU A 74 10.10 3.96 19.80
C GLU A 74 10.09 5.47 19.47
N ARG A 75 9.41 5.90 18.41
CA ARG A 75 9.33 7.32 18.01
C ARG A 75 8.39 8.13 18.91
N ALA A 76 7.37 7.49 19.47
CA ALA A 76 6.34 8.10 20.30
C ALA A 76 5.70 9.38 19.69
N ASP A 77 5.65 9.49 18.36
CA ASP A 77 5.14 10.66 17.62
C ASP A 77 3.72 10.45 17.04
N GLY A 78 3.12 9.29 17.33
CA GLY A 78 1.80 8.89 16.83
C GLY A 78 1.79 8.32 15.41
N THR A 79 2.97 8.06 14.82
CA THR A 79 3.07 7.31 13.56
C THR A 79 2.79 5.83 13.79
N GLU A 80 1.95 5.24 12.96
CA GLU A 80 1.56 3.83 13.01
C GLU A 80 1.63 3.19 11.61
N ILE A 81 1.49 1.86 11.54
CA ILE A 81 1.22 1.18 10.27
C ILE A 81 -0.23 1.46 9.89
N ILE A 82 -0.42 2.15 8.76
CA ILE A 82 -1.74 2.61 8.31
C ILE A 82 -2.29 1.76 7.16
N GLY A 83 -1.49 0.87 6.60
CA GLY A 83 -1.89 0.08 5.45
C GLY A 83 -0.71 -0.56 4.73
N HIS A 84 -0.96 -0.95 3.49
CA HIS A 84 0.03 -1.54 2.62
C HIS A 84 -0.20 -1.10 1.18
N TYR A 85 0.77 -1.42 0.33
CA TYR A 85 0.63 -1.33 -1.10
C TYR A 85 1.02 -2.65 -1.76
N HIS A 86 0.48 -2.89 -2.95
CA HIS A 86 0.98 -3.89 -3.87
C HIS A 86 0.83 -3.42 -5.32
N SER A 87 1.54 -4.06 -6.25
CA SER A 87 1.40 -3.81 -7.67
C SER A 87 0.57 -4.90 -8.36
N HIS A 88 -0.05 -4.52 -9.47
CA HIS A 88 -0.83 -5.36 -10.38
C HIS A 88 -0.15 -5.36 -11.76
N PRO A 89 0.67 -6.38 -12.07
CA PRO A 89 1.31 -6.53 -13.39
C PRO A 89 0.25 -6.73 -14.48
N ASP A 90 0.24 -5.85 -15.49
CA ASP A 90 -0.69 -5.86 -16.63
C ASP A 90 -2.19 -5.84 -16.26
N HIS A 91 -2.51 -5.43 -15.02
CA HIS A 91 -3.85 -5.36 -14.48
C HIS A 91 -4.17 -3.95 -13.96
N PRO A 92 -5.45 -3.53 -13.94
CA PRO A 92 -5.82 -2.19 -13.47
C PRO A 92 -5.46 -1.96 -12.00
N ALA A 93 -5.32 -0.68 -11.64
CA ALA A 93 -5.12 -0.22 -10.27
C ALA A 93 -6.45 -0.26 -9.49
N GLU A 94 -7.06 -1.43 -9.44
CA GLU A 94 -8.36 -1.73 -8.83
C GLU A 94 -8.27 -3.03 -8.02
N PRO A 95 -8.98 -3.14 -6.88
CA PRO A 95 -8.99 -4.38 -6.10
C PRO A 95 -9.57 -5.55 -6.88
N SER A 96 -8.89 -6.69 -6.83
CA SER A 96 -9.35 -7.97 -7.36
C SER A 96 -10.28 -8.70 -6.36
N ALA A 97 -10.89 -9.80 -6.82
CA ALA A 97 -11.64 -10.69 -5.94
C ALA A 97 -10.73 -11.35 -4.88
N THR A 98 -9.46 -11.62 -5.24
CA THR A 98 -8.46 -12.14 -4.31
C THR A 98 -8.17 -11.13 -3.22
N ASP A 99 -8.01 -9.85 -3.55
CA ASP A 99 -7.78 -8.78 -2.58
C ASP A 99 -8.91 -8.68 -1.57
N LEU A 100 -10.16 -8.74 -2.03
CA LEU A 100 -11.33 -8.68 -1.16
C LEU A 100 -11.33 -9.83 -0.14
N SER A 101 -10.90 -11.03 -0.53
CA SER A 101 -10.79 -12.17 0.39
C SER A 101 -9.70 -11.98 1.46
N MET A 102 -8.71 -11.13 1.20
CA MET A 102 -7.55 -10.87 2.05
C MET A 102 -7.71 -9.64 2.97
N THR A 103 -8.91 -9.04 3.02
CA THR A 103 -9.24 -7.87 3.85
C THR A 103 -9.38 -8.18 5.36
N TYR A 104 -8.42 -8.88 5.95
CA TYR A 104 -8.47 -9.24 7.37
C TYR A 104 -8.37 -8.01 8.29
N GLU A 105 -7.71 -6.94 7.83
CA GLU A 105 -7.55 -5.68 8.55
C GLU A 105 -8.33 -4.57 7.84
N THR A 106 -9.61 -4.43 8.17
CA THR A 106 -10.51 -3.52 7.44
C THR A 106 -10.17 -2.03 7.62
N GLU A 107 -9.37 -1.70 8.63
CA GLU A 107 -8.89 -0.34 8.90
C GLU A 107 -7.73 0.08 7.98
N PHE A 108 -7.10 -0.87 7.28
CA PHE A 108 -5.93 -0.59 6.46
C PHE A 108 -6.29 0.12 5.15
N ILE A 109 -5.41 1.04 4.77
CA ILE A 109 -5.42 1.65 3.44
C ILE A 109 -4.70 0.71 2.47
N TRP A 110 -5.32 0.46 1.33
CA TRP A 110 -4.78 -0.34 0.24
C TRP A 110 -4.38 0.61 -0.88
N LEU A 111 -3.09 0.77 -1.14
CA LEU A 111 -2.61 1.41 -2.35
C LEU A 111 -2.34 0.35 -3.41
N ILE A 112 -2.99 0.44 -4.56
CA ILE A 112 -2.85 -0.54 -5.64
C ILE A 112 -2.20 0.15 -6.83
N CYS A 113 -1.05 -0.37 -7.25
CA CYS A 113 -0.26 0.18 -8.35
C CYS A 113 -0.39 -0.71 -9.59
N ALA A 114 -1.13 -0.29 -10.61
CA ALA A 114 -0.98 -0.91 -11.92
C ALA A 114 0.44 -0.69 -12.43
N VAL A 115 1.01 -1.70 -13.08
CA VAL A 115 2.32 -1.61 -13.74
C VAL A 115 2.33 -2.44 -15.01
N THR A 116 2.88 -1.88 -16.08
CA THR A 116 3.00 -2.56 -17.38
C THR A 116 4.46 -2.91 -17.69
N ALA A 117 4.68 -3.78 -18.68
CA ALA A 117 6.01 -4.19 -19.12
C ALA A 117 6.94 -3.03 -19.55
N ASP A 118 6.37 -1.91 -20.03
CA ASP A 118 7.07 -0.68 -20.41
C ASP A 118 7.32 0.29 -19.24
N GLY A 119 6.87 -0.06 -18.03
CA GLY A 119 7.10 0.70 -16.80
C GLY A 119 6.08 1.80 -16.53
N GLU A 120 5.00 1.88 -17.30
CA GLU A 120 3.88 2.80 -17.02
C GLU A 120 3.17 2.37 -15.74
N THR A 121 2.77 3.33 -14.91
CA THR A 121 2.15 3.06 -13.61
C THR A 121 0.93 3.92 -13.34
N GLU A 122 -0.08 3.35 -12.68
CA GLU A 122 -1.22 4.07 -12.11
C GLU A 122 -1.39 3.66 -10.66
N LEU A 123 -1.63 4.61 -9.76
CA LEU A 123 -1.76 4.34 -8.33
C LEU A 123 -3.12 4.85 -7.84
N ASN A 124 -3.90 3.97 -7.21
CA ASN A 124 -5.17 4.31 -6.59
C ASN A 124 -5.19 3.86 -5.12
N ALA A 125 -6.08 4.45 -4.33
CA ALA A 125 -6.24 4.19 -2.90
C ALA A 125 -7.62 3.64 -2.58
N PHE A 126 -7.68 2.64 -1.72
CA PHE A 126 -8.91 1.95 -1.35
C PHE A 126 -8.95 1.65 0.16
N LYS A 127 -10.15 1.53 0.71
CA LYS A 127 -10.38 0.96 2.05
C LYS A 127 -11.50 -0.08 1.95
N PRO A 128 -11.32 -1.30 2.46
CA PRO A 128 -12.40 -2.26 2.55
C PRO A 128 -13.46 -1.81 3.55
N LEU A 129 -14.73 -2.14 3.27
CA LEU A 129 -15.80 -1.95 4.26
C LEU A 129 -15.61 -2.89 5.46
N GLU A 130 -16.16 -2.51 6.61
CA GLU A 130 -16.11 -3.33 7.84
C GLU A 130 -16.76 -4.70 7.66
N ASP A 131 -17.81 -4.79 6.84
CA ASP A 131 -18.49 -6.04 6.51
C ASP A 131 -17.77 -6.86 5.42
N ARG A 132 -16.64 -6.35 4.90
CA ARG A 132 -15.80 -6.97 3.86
C ARG A 132 -16.56 -7.26 2.56
N SER A 133 -17.66 -6.55 2.30
CA SER A 133 -18.48 -6.75 1.10
C SER A 133 -17.88 -6.12 -0.16
N ARG A 134 -17.11 -5.04 -0.01
CA ARG A 134 -16.43 -4.33 -1.11
C ARG A 134 -15.32 -3.41 -0.58
N PHE A 135 -14.63 -2.77 -1.51
CA PHE A 135 -13.79 -1.60 -1.26
C PHE A 135 -14.52 -0.29 -1.60
N ASP A 136 -14.27 0.75 -0.81
CA ASP A 136 -14.52 2.12 -1.20
C ASP A 136 -13.22 2.74 -1.75
N ARG A 137 -13.32 3.38 -2.92
CA ARG A 137 -12.22 4.18 -3.49
C ARG A 137 -12.06 5.46 -2.68
N LEU A 138 -10.83 5.78 -2.32
CA LEU A 138 -10.48 6.96 -1.52
C LEU A 138 -9.93 8.06 -2.44
N ALA A 139 -10.06 9.31 -1.99
CA ALA A 139 -9.36 10.41 -2.64
C ALA A 139 -7.86 10.28 -2.35
N LEU A 140 -7.03 10.19 -3.39
CA LEU A 140 -5.58 10.16 -3.28
C LEU A 140 -5.00 11.52 -3.71
N GLU A 141 -4.45 12.25 -2.75
CA GLU A 141 -3.78 13.54 -2.96
C GLU A 141 -2.26 13.34 -2.96
N ILE A 142 -1.65 13.46 -4.14
CA ILE A 142 -0.18 13.39 -4.29
C ILE A 142 0.36 14.82 -4.34
N GLY A 143 1.34 15.14 -3.49
CA GLY A 143 1.88 16.50 -3.41
C GLY A 143 3.19 16.59 -2.64
N GLN A 144 3.73 17.81 -2.53
CA GLN A 144 4.93 18.03 -1.73
C GLN A 144 4.64 17.79 -0.25
N ARG A 145 5.66 17.36 0.51
CA ARG A 145 5.59 17.14 1.95
C ARG A 145 5.13 18.45 2.60
N LEU A 146 3.87 18.51 3.03
CA LEU A 146 3.38 19.64 3.82
C LEU A 146 4.19 19.65 5.12
N GLU A 147 5.00 20.70 5.26
CA GLU A 147 5.79 21.04 6.45
C GLU A 147 4.89 21.15 7.69
#